data_AF-A0A7X9C5A6-F1
#
_entry.id   AF-A0A7X9C5A6-F1
#
_cell.length_a   1.000
_cell.length_b   1.000
_cell.length_c   1.000
_cell.angle_alpha   90.00
_cell.angle_beta   90.00
_cell.angle_gamma   90.00
#
_symmetry.space_group_name_H-M   'P 1'
#
loop_
_entity.id
_entity.type
_entity.pdbx_description
1 polymer ?
#
loop_
_entity_poly.entity_id
_entity_poly.type
_entity_poly.pdbx_seq_one_letter_code
_entity_poly.pdbx_strand_id
1 'polypeptide(L)'
;KSMQQKLLATVNSKNTGDELGMEIRRLRDEKQTLQNEQASRQDLKDRIDEMMSFLNNLPCELTEYEEEYVRTLLEKITVYDDHIIVEFKSGIEIQIDE
;
A
#
# COMPACT_ATOMS: atom_id res chain seq x y z
N LYS A 1 34.95 -9.68 55.28
CA LYS A 1 34.91 -8.80 54.08
C LYS A 1 34.84 -9.56 52.75
N SER A 2 35.46 -10.74 52.57
CA SER A 2 35.43 -11.44 51.25
C SER A 2 34.09 -12.11 50.89
N MET A 3 33.29 -12.55 51.86
CA MET A 3 31.97 -13.16 51.58
C MET A 3 30.98 -12.18 50.94
N GLN A 4 30.97 -10.91 51.38
CA GLN A 4 30.08 -9.89 50.83
C GLN A 4 30.44 -9.53 49.38
N GLN A 5 31.72 -9.50 49.03
CA GLN A 5 32.17 -9.28 47.65
C GLN A 5 31.79 -10.43 46.72
N LYS A 6 31.90 -11.68 47.19
CA LYS A 6 31.42 -12.86 46.45
C LYS A 6 29.90 -12.83 46.23
N LEU A 7 29.13 -12.47 47.25
CA LEU A 7 27.67 -12.31 47.15
C LEU A 7 27.28 -11.25 46.12
N LEU A 8 27.90 -10.06 46.16
CA LEU A 8 27.65 -8.99 45.19
C LEU A 8 27.97 -9.42 43.75
N ALA A 9 29.08 -10.13 43.53
CA ALA A 9 29.43 -10.63 42.21
C ALA A 9 28.41 -11.66 41.68
N THR A 10 27.94 -12.58 42.54
CA THR A 10 26.94 -13.59 42.17
C THR A 10 25.56 -12.98 41.90
N VAL A 11 25.17 -11.96 42.66
CA VAL A 11 23.91 -11.22 42.45
C VAL A 11 23.97 -10.43 41.14
N ASN A 12 25.07 -9.71 40.90
CA ASN A 12 25.27 -8.97 39.66
C ASN A 12 25.29 -9.90 38.43
N SER A 13 25.96 -11.05 38.50
CA SER A 13 25.99 -12.01 37.39
C SER A 13 24.63 -12.63 37.07
N LYS A 14 23.79 -12.85 38.11
CA LYS A 14 22.41 -13.29 37.93
C LYS A 14 21.56 -12.20 37.27
N ASN A 15 21.68 -10.97 37.76
CA ASN A 15 20.92 -9.82 37.23
C ASN A 15 21.29 -9.52 35.77
N THR A 16 22.58 -9.62 35.40
CA THR A 16 23.00 -9.46 33.99
C THR A 16 22.47 -10.57 33.08
N GLY A 17 22.29 -11.79 33.61
CA GLY A 17 21.68 -12.89 32.85
C GLY A 17 20.19 -12.64 32.58
N ASP A 18 19.49 -12.11 33.57
CA ASP A 18 18.07 -11.73 33.45
C ASP A 18 17.89 -10.54 32.48
N GLU A 19 18.77 -9.53 32.54
CA GLU A 19 18.81 -8.41 31.59
C GLU A 19 19.04 -8.86 30.14
N LEU A 20 20.02 -9.74 29.91
CA LEU A 20 20.26 -10.33 28.59
C LEU A 20 19.06 -11.14 28.10
N GLY A 21 18.40 -11.90 28.99
CA GLY A 21 17.20 -12.64 28.67
C GLY A 21 16.02 -11.76 28.27
N MET A 22 15.85 -10.60 28.92
CA MET A 22 14.85 -9.60 28.56
C MET A 22 15.14 -8.98 27.20
N GLU A 23 16.40 -8.63 26.92
CA GLU A 23 16.78 -8.03 25.64
C GLU A 23 16.61 -9.03 24.48
N ILE A 24 16.92 -10.31 24.67
CA ILE A 24 16.66 -11.37 23.68
C ILE A 24 15.17 -11.49 23.35
N ARG A 25 14.29 -11.37 24.36
CA ARG A 25 12.82 -11.39 24.14
C ARG A 25 12.38 -10.14 23.39
N ARG A 26 12.85 -8.96 23.81
CA ARG A 26 12.55 -7.69 23.15
C ARG A 26 12.93 -7.71 21.66
N LEU A 27 14.14 -8.18 21.34
CA LEU A 27 14.62 -8.31 19.97
C LEU A 27 13.82 -9.34 19.15
N ARG A 28 13.34 -10.42 19.78
CA ARG A 28 12.49 -11.41 19.12
C ARG A 28 11.13 -10.83 18.78
N ASP A 29 10.53 -10.10 19.71
CA ASP A 29 9.23 -9.47 19.52
C ASP A 29 9.33 -8.39 18.43
N GLU A 30 10.38 -7.55 18.45
CA GLU A 30 10.66 -6.56 17.42
C GLU A 30 10.84 -7.22 16.04
N LYS A 31 11.63 -8.30 15.95
CA LYS A 31 11.79 -9.07 14.71
C LYS A 31 10.45 -9.61 14.20
N GLN A 32 9.60 -10.14 15.08
CA GLN A 32 8.30 -10.67 14.69
C GLN A 32 7.38 -9.56 14.16
N THR A 33 7.37 -8.39 14.80
CA THR A 33 6.60 -7.24 14.32
C THR A 33 7.03 -6.81 12.91
N LEU A 34 8.34 -6.68 12.67
CA LEU A 34 8.87 -6.32 11.36
C LEU A 34 8.55 -7.36 10.28
N GLN A 35 8.61 -8.66 10.63
CA GLN A 35 8.24 -9.73 9.70
C GLN A 35 6.76 -9.68 9.32
N ASN A 36 5.88 -9.41 10.29
CA ASN A 36 4.45 -9.29 10.03
C ASN A 36 4.15 -8.08 9.14
N GLU A 37 4.75 -6.93 9.43
CA GLU A 37 4.61 -5.72 8.60
C GLU A 37 5.13 -5.94 7.18
N GLN A 38 6.27 -6.60 7.04
CA GLN A 38 6.82 -6.95 5.73
C GLN A 38 5.89 -7.87 4.95
N ALA A 39 5.29 -8.88 5.61
CA ALA A 39 4.33 -9.77 4.98
C ALA A 39 3.09 -8.99 4.50
N SER A 40 2.49 -8.15 5.36
CA SER A 40 1.33 -7.33 4.96
C SER A 40 1.65 -6.37 3.80
N ARG A 41 2.87 -5.81 3.77
CA ARG A 41 3.30 -4.96 2.67
C ARG A 41 3.52 -5.74 1.38
N GLN A 42 4.01 -6.98 1.48
CA GLN A 42 4.16 -7.85 0.32
C GLN A 42 2.80 -8.25 -0.25
N ASP A 43 1.85 -8.64 0.60
CA ASP A 43 0.48 -8.96 0.17
C ASP A 43 -0.18 -7.80 -0.57
N LEU A 44 0.03 -6.56 -0.09
CA LEU A 44 -0.48 -5.37 -0.77
C LEU A 44 0.16 -5.17 -2.15
N LYS A 45 1.47 -5.39 -2.26
CA LYS A 45 2.17 -5.30 -3.55
C LYS A 45 1.69 -6.36 -4.53
N ASP A 46 1.54 -7.60 -4.08
CA ASP A 46 1.08 -8.70 -4.92
C ASP A 46 -0.32 -8.41 -5.49
N ARG A 47 -1.21 -7.81 -4.69
CA ARG A 47 -2.54 -7.36 -5.17
C ARG A 47 -2.45 -6.23 -6.19
N ILE A 48 -1.53 -5.27 -6.00
CA ILE A 48 -1.31 -4.19 -6.95
C ILE A 48 -0.77 -4.74 -8.28
N ASP A 49 0.19 -5.65 -8.22
CA ASP A 49 0.77 -6.31 -9.39
C ASP A 49 -0.28 -7.16 -10.13
N GLU A 50 -1.15 -7.86 -9.40
CA GLU A 50 -2.29 -8.59 -9.97
C GLU A 50 -3.26 -7.65 -10.71
N MET A 51 -3.65 -6.53 -10.08
CA MET A 51 -4.53 -5.54 -10.70
C MET A 51 -3.90 -4.90 -11.94
N MET A 52 -2.60 -4.55 -11.88
CA MET A 52 -1.89 -4.01 -13.04
C MET A 52 -1.81 -5.04 -14.18
N SER A 53 -1.50 -6.29 -13.87
CA SER A 53 -1.49 -7.37 -14.85
C SER A 53 -2.86 -7.56 -15.49
N PHE A 54 -3.94 -7.56 -14.69
CA PHE A 54 -5.30 -7.64 -15.20
C PHE A 54 -5.61 -6.50 -16.17
N LEU A 55 -5.33 -5.25 -15.78
CA LEU A 55 -5.58 -4.08 -16.63
C LEU A 55 -4.76 -4.10 -17.92
N ASN A 56 -3.49 -4.50 -17.85
CA ASN A 56 -2.60 -4.54 -19.02
C ASN A 56 -2.95 -5.67 -20.01
N ASN A 57 -3.58 -6.75 -19.53
CA ASN A 57 -4.02 -7.85 -20.38
C ASN A 57 -5.43 -7.63 -20.96
N LEU A 58 -6.16 -6.62 -20.49
CA LEU A 58 -7.42 -6.27 -21.11
C LEU A 58 -7.16 -5.67 -22.51
N PRO A 59 -7.97 -6.05 -23.53
CA PRO A 59 -7.92 -5.39 -24.82
C PRO A 59 -8.22 -3.90 -24.61
N CYS A 60 -7.23 -3.04 -24.83
CA CYS A 60 -7.38 -1.58 -24.72
C CYS A 60 -7.83 -0.95 -26.05
N GLU A 61 -7.99 -1.75 -27.10
CA GLU A 61 -8.51 -1.27 -28.37
C GLU A 61 -10.03 -1.22 -28.30
N LEU A 62 -10.57 -0.01 -28.12
CA LEU A 62 -11.97 0.27 -28.41
C LEU A 62 -12.16 0.23 -29.93
N THR A 63 -12.38 -0.97 -30.49
CA THR A 63 -12.58 -1.16 -31.93
C THR A 63 -13.96 -0.70 -32.38
N GLU A 64 -14.92 -0.66 -31.46
CA GLU A 64 -16.31 -0.31 -31.72
C GLU A 64 -16.85 0.63 -30.63
N TYR A 65 -17.73 1.54 -31.03
CA TYR A 65 -18.39 2.45 -30.11
C TYR A 65 -19.42 1.70 -29.26
N GLU A 66 -19.28 1.78 -27.93
CA GLU A 66 -20.22 1.22 -26.97
C GLU A 66 -20.94 2.34 -26.19
N GLU A 67 -22.20 2.64 -26.56
CA GLU A 67 -23.01 3.74 -26.03
C GLU A 67 -23.09 3.74 -24.50
N GLU A 68 -23.32 2.58 -23.87
CA GLU A 68 -23.50 2.47 -22.42
C GLU A 68 -22.21 2.82 -21.66
N TYR A 69 -21.07 2.41 -22.21
CA TYR A 69 -19.76 2.74 -21.68
C TYR A 69 -19.45 4.24 -21.83
N VAL A 70 -19.67 4.80 -23.03
CA VAL A 70 -19.43 6.23 -23.28
C VAL A 70 -20.31 7.11 -22.41
N ARG A 71 -21.60 6.78 -22.27
CA ARG A 71 -22.53 7.51 -21.38
C ARG A 71 -22.06 7.47 -19.92
N THR A 72 -21.41 6.38 -19.50
CA THR A 72 -20.86 6.26 -18.14
C THR A 72 -19.65 7.18 -17.92
N LEU A 73 -18.84 7.42 -18.95
CA LEU A 73 -17.66 8.29 -18.88
C LEU A 73 -17.98 9.78 -18.93
N LEU A 74 -19.10 10.15 -19.54
CA LEU A 74 -19.52 11.54 -19.70
C LEU A 74 -20.05 12.13 -18.38
N GLU A 75 -19.65 13.37 -18.10
CA GLU A 75 -20.23 14.19 -17.03
C GLU A 75 -21.40 15.01 -17.56
N LYS A 76 -21.19 15.79 -18.63
CA LYS A 76 -22.25 16.51 -19.34
C LYS A 76 -21.81 16.91 -20.76
N ILE A 77 -22.80 17.28 -21.57
CA ILE A 77 -22.59 17.86 -22.90
C ILE A 77 -23.29 19.22 -22.93
N THR A 78 -22.57 20.26 -23.37
CA THR A 78 -23.10 21.61 -23.55
C THR A 78 -23.08 21.96 -25.03
N VAL A 79 -24.24 22.36 -25.57
CA VAL A 79 -24.40 22.69 -26.99
C VAL A 79 -24.51 24.20 -27.13
N TYR A 80 -23.69 24.78 -27.99
CA TYR A 80 -23.71 26.19 -28.39
C TYR A 80 -24.12 26.31 -29.87
N ASP A 81 -24.23 27.55 -30.36
CA ASP A 81 -24.63 27.80 -31.74
C ASP A 81 -23.58 27.36 -32.77
N ASP A 82 -22.29 27.35 -32.41
CA ASP A 82 -21.15 27.12 -33.31
C ASP A 82 -20.23 25.96 -32.87
N HIS A 83 -20.45 25.39 -31.68
CA HIS A 83 -19.63 24.30 -31.15
C HIS A 83 -20.36 23.48 -30.08
N ILE A 84 -19.77 22.35 -29.74
CA ILE A 84 -20.20 21.45 -28.67
C ILE A 84 -19.04 21.27 -27.69
N ILE A 85 -19.32 21.36 -26.39
CA ILE A 85 -18.38 21.03 -25.32
C ILE A 85 -18.80 19.72 -24.68
N VAL A 86 -17.88 18.76 -24.65
CA VAL A 86 -18.04 17.44 -24.03
C VAL A 86 -17.12 17.34 -22.82
N GLU A 87 -17.70 17.23 -21.63
CA GLU A 87 -16.97 17.10 -20.36
C GLU A 87 -17.04 15.66 -19.86
N PHE A 88 -15.88 15.05 -19.59
CA PHE A 88 -15.75 13.71 -19.05
C PHE A 88 -15.59 13.75 -17.53
N LYS A 89 -16.02 12.68 -16.84
CA LYS A 89 -15.82 12.52 -15.39
C LYS A 89 -14.35 12.52 -14.96
N SER A 90 -13.44 12.21 -15.88
CA SER A 90 -12.00 12.32 -15.68
C SER A 90 -11.49 13.78 -15.60
N GLY A 91 -12.33 14.76 -15.91
CA GLY A 91 -11.96 16.16 -16.06
C GLY A 91 -11.40 16.53 -17.44
N ILE A 92 -11.40 15.59 -18.39
CA ILE A 92 -11.06 15.88 -19.79
C ILE A 92 -12.22 16.67 -20.41
N GLU A 93 -11.88 17.76 -21.10
CA GLU A 93 -12.82 18.57 -21.87
C GLU A 93 -12.44 18.53 -23.34
N ILE A 94 -13.42 18.29 -24.21
CA ILE A 94 -13.24 18.26 -25.66
C ILE A 94 -14.24 19.25 -26.27
N GLN A 95 -13.71 20.21 -27.04
CA GLN A 95 -14.50 21.09 -27.88
C GLN A 95 -14.55 20.53 -29.31
N ILE A 96 -15.75 20.47 -29.88
CA ILE A 96 -16.02 20.06 -31.25
C ILE A 96 -16.66 21.26 -31.95
N ASP A 97 -15.93 21.86 -32.88
CA ASP A 97 -16.46 22.92 -33.74
C ASP A 97 -17.34 22.32 -34.85
N GLU A 98 -18.32 23.07 -35.34
CA GLU A 98 -19.22 22.67 -36.44
C GLU A 98 -18.51 22.51 -37.80
#